data_AF-A0A0L0FEH6-F1
#
_entry.id   AF-A0A0L0FEH6-F1
#
_cell.length_a   1.000
_cell.length_b   1.000
_cell.length_c   1.000
_cell.angle_alpha   90.00
_cell.angle_beta   90.00
_cell.angle_gamma   90.00
#
_symmetry.space_group_name_H-M   'P 1'
#
loop_
_entity.id
_entity.type
_entity.pdbx_description
1 polymer ?
#
loop_
_entity_poly.entity_id
_entity_poly.type
_entity_poly.pdbx_seq_one_letter_code
_entity_poly.pdbx_strand_id
1 'polypeptide(L)'
;VALAAILLQNADLILLDEPTNNLDLSAILWLRTSILEKCKNVTLIIVSHEIHFLDSVANKLFELNAAKGCLNISGGTYSDYIEMRQKAHMKYELEYESRQSELSRLQKQSQKRKDQSERGSQVGLAKACSVWPSIYL
;
A
#
# COMPACT_ATOMS: atom_id res chain seq x y z
N VAL A 1 -2.71 16.41 -36.58
CA VAL A 1 -3.70 15.81 -37.51
C VAL A 1 -3.94 14.32 -37.23
N ALA A 2 -2.94 13.52 -36.82
CA ALA A 2 -3.10 12.08 -36.58
C ALA A 2 -4.07 11.69 -35.44
N LEU A 3 -4.02 12.34 -34.28
CA LEU A 3 -4.84 11.95 -33.11
C LEU A 3 -6.35 12.06 -33.36
N ALA A 4 -6.79 13.15 -33.98
CA ALA A 4 -8.20 13.36 -34.30
C ALA A 4 -8.73 12.34 -35.32
N ALA A 5 -7.88 11.93 -36.28
CA ALA A 5 -8.25 10.90 -37.25
C ALA A 5 -8.43 9.52 -36.59
N ILE A 6 -7.55 9.17 -35.64
CA ILE A 6 -7.63 7.91 -34.88
C ILE A 6 -8.91 7.86 -34.02
N LEU A 7 -9.25 8.96 -33.34
CA LEU A 7 -10.44 9.04 -32.50
C LEU A 7 -11.76 8.97 -33.29
N LEU A 8 -11.72 9.29 -34.59
CA LEU A 8 -12.87 9.22 -35.49
C LEU A 8 -12.95 7.88 -36.25
N GLN A 9 -11.94 7.04 -36.11
CA GLN A 9 -11.92 5.72 -36.75
C GLN A 9 -12.79 4.75 -35.95
N ASN A 10 -13.55 3.89 -36.64
CA ASN A 10 -14.36 2.85 -36.01
C ASN A 10 -13.45 1.69 -35.53
N ALA A 11 -12.71 1.91 -34.46
CA ALA A 11 -11.86 0.91 -33.82
C ALA A 11 -12.49 0.45 -32.50
N ASP A 12 -12.40 -0.86 -32.20
CA ASP A 12 -12.87 -1.43 -30.93
C ASP A 12 -11.87 -1.25 -29.79
N LEU A 13 -10.59 -1.07 -30.14
CA LEU A 13 -9.46 -0.85 -29.23
C LEU A 13 -8.56 0.27 -29.77
N ILE A 14 -8.23 1.23 -28.92
CA ILE A 14 -7.29 2.32 -29.21
C ILE A 14 -6.19 2.31 -28.15
N LEU A 15 -4.93 2.40 -28.62
CA LEU A 15 -3.75 2.57 -27.78
C LEU A 15 -3.19 3.97 -28.01
N LEU A 16 -3.06 4.75 -26.94
CA LEU A 16 -2.48 6.09 -26.99
C LEU A 16 -1.25 6.13 -26.09
N ASP A 17 -0.09 6.41 -26.67
CA ASP A 17 1.15 6.64 -25.95
C ASP A 17 1.48 8.13 -25.95
N GLU A 18 1.54 8.72 -24.76
CA GLU A 18 1.72 10.16 -24.52
C GLU A 18 0.89 11.08 -25.44
N PRO A 19 -0.45 10.93 -25.49
CA PRO A 19 -1.29 11.71 -26.40
C PRO A 19 -1.38 13.20 -26.05
N THR A 20 -0.95 13.60 -24.85
CA THR A 20 -0.88 14.99 -24.39
C THR A 20 0.37 15.73 -24.88
N ASN A 21 1.35 15.00 -25.41
CA ASN A 21 2.61 15.60 -25.85
C ASN A 21 2.37 16.56 -27.03
N ASN A 22 3.06 17.70 -26.99
CA ASN A 22 2.94 18.78 -27.99
C ASN A 22 1.52 19.37 -28.14
N LEU A 23 0.59 19.12 -27.20
CA LEU A 23 -0.73 19.75 -27.17
C LEU A 23 -0.73 20.99 -26.27
N ASP A 24 -1.49 22.00 -26.67
CA ASP A 24 -1.84 23.11 -25.79
C ASP A 24 -3.00 22.73 -24.85
N LEU A 25 -3.25 23.57 -23.84
CA LEU A 25 -4.30 23.31 -22.86
C LEU A 25 -5.69 23.13 -23.51
N SER A 26 -6.00 23.95 -24.53
CA SER A 26 -7.26 23.87 -25.26
C SER A 26 -7.42 22.53 -25.98
N ALA A 27 -6.38 22.03 -26.62
CA ALA A 27 -6.40 20.72 -27.26
C ALA A 27 -6.49 19.57 -26.26
N ILE A 28 -5.83 19.66 -25.09
CA ILE A 28 -5.95 18.67 -24.01
C ILE A 28 -7.39 18.59 -23.50
N LEU A 29 -8.03 19.74 -23.27
CA LEU A 29 -9.43 19.80 -22.85
C LEU A 29 -10.38 19.22 -23.90
N TRP A 30 -10.15 19.56 -25.19
CA TRP A 30 -10.90 18.98 -26.29
C TRP A 30 -10.73 17.46 -26.38
N LEU A 31 -9.50 16.96 -26.21
CA LEU A 31 -9.18 15.53 -26.22
C LEU A 31 -9.92 14.80 -25.10
N ARG A 32 -9.86 15.34 -23.88
CA ARG A 32 -10.57 14.81 -22.71
C ARG A 32 -12.06 14.65 -23.01
N THR A 33 -12.71 15.72 -23.44
CA THR A 33 -14.15 15.70 -23.75
C THR A 33 -14.46 14.75 -24.90
N SER A 34 -13.62 14.74 -25.94
CA SER A 34 -13.79 13.84 -27.10
C SER A 34 -13.71 12.38 -26.71
N ILE A 35 -12.79 11.99 -25.83
CA ILE A 35 -12.68 10.62 -25.31
C ILE A 35 -13.95 10.25 -24.54
N LEU A 36 -14.39 11.12 -23.62
CA LEU A 36 -15.57 10.86 -22.79
C LEU A 36 -16.87 10.78 -23.59
N GLU A 37 -16.99 11.53 -24.68
CA GLU A 37 -18.20 11.56 -25.50
C GLU A 37 -18.21 10.49 -26.59
N LYS A 38 -17.08 10.30 -27.29
CA LYS A 38 -17.01 9.48 -28.51
C LYS A 38 -16.50 8.05 -28.26
N CYS A 39 -15.72 7.83 -27.22
CA CYS A 39 -15.09 6.52 -26.96
C CYS A 39 -15.83 5.67 -25.92
N LYS A 40 -17.11 5.96 -25.60
CA LYS A 40 -17.86 5.23 -24.55
C LYS A 40 -17.96 3.72 -24.78
N ASN A 41 -17.98 3.28 -26.04
CA ASN A 41 -18.10 1.87 -26.43
C ASN A 41 -16.77 1.29 -26.93
N VAL A 42 -15.67 2.03 -26.79
CA VAL A 42 -14.35 1.66 -27.29
C VAL A 42 -13.44 1.38 -26.10
N THR A 43 -12.62 0.33 -26.18
CA THR A 43 -11.58 0.11 -25.17
C THR A 43 -10.42 1.05 -25.46
N LEU A 44 -10.07 1.90 -24.50
CA LEU A 44 -8.98 2.85 -24.63
C LEU A 44 -7.90 2.54 -23.59
N ILE A 45 -6.67 2.32 -24.05
CA ILE A 45 -5.50 2.19 -23.20
C ILE A 45 -4.63 3.42 -23.43
N ILE A 46 -4.39 4.18 -22.36
CA ILE A 46 -3.61 5.41 -22.41
C ILE A 46 -2.40 5.24 -21.50
N VAL A 47 -1.23 5.57 -22.04
CA VAL A 47 0.00 5.80 -21.28
C VAL A 47 0.23 7.30 -21.27
N SER A 48 0.26 7.91 -20.09
CA SER A 48 0.64 9.31 -19.94
C SER A 48 1.24 9.59 -18.58
N HIS A 49 2.14 10.57 -18.51
CA HIS A 49 2.63 11.12 -17.25
C HIS A 49 1.72 12.20 -16.64
N GLU A 50 0.67 12.66 -17.35
CA GLU A 50 -0.26 13.69 -16.89
C GLU A 50 -1.39 13.12 -16.02
N ILE A 51 -1.18 13.14 -14.70
CA ILE A 51 -2.09 12.55 -13.70
C ILE A 51 -3.51 13.14 -13.79
N HIS A 52 -3.64 14.46 -13.93
CA HIS A 52 -4.95 15.13 -14.00
C HIS A 52 -5.76 14.73 -15.22
N PHE A 53 -5.07 14.48 -16.34
CA PHE A 53 -5.71 13.98 -17.55
C PHE A 53 -6.21 12.55 -17.32
N LEU A 54 -5.33 11.66 -16.85
CA LEU A 54 -5.68 10.26 -16.58
C LEU A 54 -6.83 10.14 -15.58
N ASP A 55 -6.81 10.89 -14.49
CA ASP A 55 -7.84 10.85 -13.44
C ASP A 55 -9.24 11.21 -13.99
N SER A 56 -9.30 12.02 -15.04
CA SER A 56 -10.55 12.48 -15.64
C SER A 56 -11.15 11.56 -16.69
N VAL A 57 -10.34 10.68 -17.30
CA VAL A 57 -10.78 9.80 -18.40
C VAL A 57 -10.70 8.32 -18.06
N ALA A 58 -9.82 7.92 -17.14
CA ALA A 58 -9.58 6.53 -16.80
C ALA A 58 -10.61 6.00 -15.80
N ASN A 59 -11.04 4.77 -16.01
CA ASN A 59 -11.92 4.01 -15.10
C ASN A 59 -11.19 2.84 -14.42
N LYS A 60 -9.98 2.53 -14.88
CA LYS A 60 -9.06 1.53 -14.34
C LYS A 60 -7.65 2.08 -14.45
N LEU A 61 -6.88 1.93 -13.39
CA LEU A 61 -5.49 2.33 -13.33
C LEU A 61 -4.59 1.10 -13.34
N PHE A 62 -3.55 1.16 -14.16
CA PHE A 62 -2.50 0.15 -14.25
C PHE A 62 -1.20 0.78 -13.74
N GLU A 63 -0.75 0.34 -12.56
CA GLU A 63 0.53 0.77 -12.00
C GLU A 63 1.60 -0.27 -12.33
N LEU A 64 2.63 0.15 -13.06
CA LEU A 64 3.77 -0.68 -13.37
C LEU A 64 4.86 -0.49 -12.31
N ASN A 65 5.09 -1.51 -11.48
CA ASN A 65 6.14 -1.49 -10.49
C ASN A 65 7.41 -2.13 -11.06
N ALA A 66 8.31 -1.30 -11.60
CA ALA A 66 9.57 -1.77 -12.20
C ALA A 66 10.47 -2.51 -11.21
N ALA A 67 10.49 -2.12 -9.94
CA ALA A 67 11.33 -2.75 -8.91
C ALA A 67 10.89 -4.17 -8.56
N LYS A 68 9.58 -4.44 -8.63
CA LYS A 68 9.00 -5.76 -8.35
C LYS A 68 8.68 -6.57 -9.61
N GLY A 69 8.80 -5.96 -10.79
CA GLY A 69 8.40 -6.57 -12.07
C GLY A 69 6.91 -6.93 -12.13
N CYS A 70 6.06 -6.21 -11.40
CA CYS A 70 4.63 -6.53 -11.28
C CYS A 70 3.74 -5.38 -11.76
N LEU A 71 2.56 -5.75 -12.30
CA LEU A 71 1.52 -4.83 -12.71
C LEU A 71 0.37 -4.88 -11.69
N ASN A 72 0.13 -3.78 -11.00
CA ASN A 72 -1.02 -3.64 -10.11
C ASN A 72 -2.18 -3.02 -10.88
N ILE A 73 -3.36 -3.60 -10.73
CA ILE A 73 -4.58 -3.12 -11.38
C ILE A 73 -5.54 -2.68 -10.29
N SER A 74 -5.95 -1.42 -10.33
CA SER A 74 -7.01 -0.90 -9.46
C SER A 74 -8.18 -0.38 -10.29
N GLY A 75 -9.40 -0.68 -9.84
CA GLY A 75 -10.60 -0.05 -10.37
C GLY A 75 -10.79 1.34 -9.79
N GLY A 76 -11.39 2.23 -10.56
CA GLY A 76 -11.58 3.64 -10.18
C GLY A 76 -10.55 4.55 -10.82
N THR A 77 -10.62 5.83 -10.44
CA THR A 77 -9.72 6.86 -10.95
C THR A 77 -8.39 6.85 -10.19
N TYR A 78 -7.46 7.73 -10.56
CA TYR A 78 -6.20 7.88 -9.84
C TYR A 78 -6.41 8.39 -8.40
N SER A 79 -7.35 9.31 -8.21
CA SER A 79 -7.74 9.83 -6.90
C SER A 79 -8.21 8.71 -5.97
N ASP A 80 -9.08 7.81 -6.47
CA ASP A 80 -9.53 6.63 -5.73
C ASP A 80 -8.36 5.73 -5.32
N TYR A 81 -7.40 5.54 -6.24
CA TYR A 81 -6.21 4.74 -6.01
C TYR A 81 -5.33 5.32 -4.88
N ILE A 82 -5.12 6.63 -4.86
CA ILE A 82 -4.35 7.29 -3.80
C ILE A 82 -5.04 7.16 -2.45
N GLU A 83 -6.35 7.36 -2.40
CA GLU A 83 -7.12 7.21 -1.16
C GLU A 83 -7.05 5.76 -0.64
N MET A 84 -7.19 4.77 -1.52
CA MET A 84 -7.03 3.35 -1.19
C MET A 84 -5.64 3.09 -0.57
N ARG A 85 -4.59 3.64 -1.16
CA ARG A 85 -3.22 3.47 -0.65
C ARG A 85 -3.00 4.14 0.70
N GLN A 86 -3.55 5.32 0.92
CA GLN A 86 -3.48 6.00 2.21
C GLN A 86 -4.20 5.20 3.30
N LYS A 87 -5.40 4.70 3.01
CA LYS A 87 -6.16 3.84 3.93
C LYS A 87 -5.40 2.56 4.27
N ALA A 88 -4.79 1.92 3.28
CA ALA A 88 -3.96 0.73 3.48
C ALA A 88 -2.75 1.03 4.36
N HIS A 89 -2.09 2.17 4.16
CA HIS A 89 -0.95 2.60 4.97
C HIS A 89 -1.34 2.85 6.43
N MET A 90 -2.39 3.63 6.67
CA MET A 90 -2.86 3.94 8.02
C MET A 90 -3.25 2.66 8.78
N LYS A 91 -3.93 1.72 8.11
CA LYS A 91 -4.28 0.43 8.71
C LYS A 91 -3.03 -0.35 9.12
N TYR A 92 -2.02 -0.39 8.25
CA TYR A 92 -0.76 -1.06 8.53
C TYR A 92 -0.03 -0.44 9.74
N GLU A 93 0.00 0.89 9.84
CA GLU A 93 0.61 1.60 10.97
C GLU A 93 -0.09 1.27 12.30
N LEU A 94 -1.42 1.32 12.33
CA LEU A 94 -2.20 0.96 13.51
C LEU A 94 -1.97 -0.50 13.94
N GLU A 95 -1.94 -1.43 12.99
CA GLU A 95 -1.64 -2.84 13.27
C GLU A 95 -0.21 -3.02 13.79
N TYR A 96 0.75 -2.27 13.23
CA TYR A 96 2.13 -2.30 13.67
C TYR A 96 2.29 -1.79 15.10
N GLU A 97 1.69 -0.64 15.44
CA GLU A 97 1.71 -0.09 16.79
C GLU A 97 1.07 -1.03 17.82
N SER A 98 -0.10 -1.59 17.48
CA SER A 98 -0.78 -2.55 18.34
C SER A 98 0.11 -3.78 18.61
N ARG A 99 0.74 -4.32 17.56
CA ARG A 99 1.69 -5.44 17.66
C ARG A 99 2.91 -5.10 18.52
N GLN A 100 3.48 -3.91 18.37
CA GLN A 100 4.61 -3.46 19.20
C GLN A 100 4.22 -3.32 20.68
N SER A 101 3.03 -2.78 20.95
CA SER A 101 2.52 -2.65 22.32
C SER A 101 2.34 -4.01 23.00
N GLU A 102 1.81 -5.00 22.28
CA GLU A 102 1.61 -6.36 22.77
C GLU A 102 2.94 -7.07 23.06
N LEU A 103 3.90 -6.98 22.12
CA LEU A 103 5.25 -7.51 22.31
C LEU A 103 5.90 -6.92 23.56
N SER A 104 5.79 -5.60 23.77
CA SER A 104 6.34 -4.93 24.95
C SER A 104 5.70 -5.41 26.26
N ARG A 105 4.38 -5.67 26.25
CA ARG A 105 3.64 -6.20 27.41
C ARG A 105 4.07 -7.62 27.74
N LEU A 106 4.18 -8.48 26.73
CA LEU A 106 4.61 -9.87 26.89
C LEU A 106 6.05 -9.96 27.39
N GLN A 107 6.95 -9.12 26.88
CA GLN A 107 8.33 -9.02 27.36
C GLN A 107 8.39 -8.61 28.83
N LYS A 108 7.65 -7.56 29.23
CA LYS A 108 7.57 -7.13 30.64
C LYS A 108 7.04 -8.23 31.56
N GLN A 109 6.02 -8.99 31.12
CA GLN A 109 5.51 -10.12 31.90
C GLN A 109 6.53 -11.26 32.01
N SER A 110 7.22 -11.58 30.92
CA SER A 110 8.29 -12.60 30.90
C SER A 110 9.40 -12.22 31.86
N GLN A 111 9.83 -10.96 31.85
CA GLN A 111 10.87 -10.46 32.75
C GLN A 111 10.43 -10.57 34.22
N LYS A 112 9.21 -10.11 34.56
CA LYS A 112 8.66 -10.25 35.91
C LYS A 112 8.62 -11.71 36.39
N ARG A 113 8.27 -12.66 35.51
CA ARG A 113 8.26 -14.09 35.84
C ARG A 113 9.67 -14.62 36.10
N LYS A 114 10.67 -14.20 35.31
CA LYS A 114 12.09 -14.55 35.54
C LYS A 114 12.57 -14.01 36.89
N ASP A 115 12.37 -12.73 37.15
CA ASP A 115 12.79 -12.09 38.41
C ASP A 115 12.15 -12.77 39.64
N GLN A 116 10.88 -13.20 39.54
CA GLN A 116 10.19 -13.93 40.61
C GLN A 116 10.76 -15.35 40.81
N SER A 117 11.10 -16.05 39.72
CA SER A 117 11.70 -17.38 39.77
C SER A 117 13.11 -17.35 40.37
N GLU A 118 13.91 -16.33 40.03
CA GLU A 118 15.24 -16.11 40.60
C GLU A 118 15.17 -15.82 42.11
N ARG A 119 14.26 -14.94 42.53
CA ARG A 119 14.01 -14.66 43.96
C ARG A 119 13.54 -15.91 44.71
N GLY A 120 12.63 -16.69 44.13
CA GLY A 120 12.16 -17.94 44.71
C GLY A 120 13.27 -18.98 44.89
N SER A 121 14.19 -19.08 43.91
CA SER A 121 15.33 -20.01 43.98
C SER A 121 16.36 -19.58 45.03
N GLN A 122 16.66 -18.28 45.15
CA GLN A 122 17.54 -17.77 46.21
C GLN A 122 16.97 -18.01 47.62
N VAL A 123 15.67 -17.78 47.83
CA VAL A 123 15.01 -18.03 49.11
C VAL A 123 14.95 -19.53 49.42
N GLY A 124 14.74 -20.38 48.39
CA GLY A 124 14.79 -21.83 48.52
C GLY A 124 16.16 -22.36 48.94
N LEU A 125 17.25 -21.85 48.33
CA LEU A 125 18.63 -22.19 48.69
C LEU A 125 19.00 -21.68 50.10
N ALA A 126 18.59 -20.46 50.47
CA ALA A 126 18.83 -19.91 51.79
C ALA A 126 18.08 -20.70 52.89
N LYS A 127 16.83 -21.12 52.64
CA LYS A 127 16.08 -22.00 53.55
C LYS A 127 16.68 -23.39 53.65
N ALA A 128 17.13 -23.98 52.54
CA ALA A 128 17.80 -25.28 52.55
C ALA A 128 19.09 -25.26 53.38
N CYS A 129 19.88 -24.17 53.30
CA CYS A 129 21.10 -24.01 54.08
C CYS A 129 20.83 -23.83 55.59
N SER A 130 19.71 -23.20 55.97
CA SER A 130 19.32 -23.03 57.39
C SER A 130 18.72 -24.27 58.07
N VAL A 131 18.46 -25.36 57.33
CA VAL A 131 17.74 -26.55 57.83
C VAL A 131 18.65 -27.79 57.95
N TRP A 132 19.91 -27.72 57.53
CA TRP A 132 20.86 -28.84 57.71
C TRP A 132 21.48 -28.82 59.11
N PRO A 133 21.29 -29.86 59.94
CA PRO A 133 22.03 -30.02 61.18
C PRO A 133 23.50 -30.30 60.87
N SER A 134 24.39 -29.67 61.64
CA SER A 134 25.83 -29.89 61.61
C SER A 134 26.18 -31.36 61.88
N ILE A 135 26.32 -32.17 60.83
CA ILE A 135 26.94 -33.51 60.89
C ILE A 135 28.33 -33.38 60.28
N TYR A 136 29.23 -32.79 61.05
CA TYR A 136 30.68 -33.05 60.98
C TYR A 136 31.20 -32.94 62.41
N LEU A 137 31.20 -34.08 63.10
CA LEU A 137 32.07 -34.45 64.20
C LEU A 137 32.51 -35.89 63.94
#